data_AF-A0A8B8YAV9-F1
#
_entry.id   AF-A0A8B8YAV9-F1
#
_cell.length_a   1.000
_cell.length_b   1.000
_cell.length_c   1.000
_cell.angle_alpha   90.00
_cell.angle_beta   90.00
_cell.angle_gamma   90.00
#
_symmetry.space_group_name_H-M   'P 1'
#
loop_
_entity.id
_entity.type
_entity.pdbx_description
1 polymer ?
#
loop_
_entity_poly.entity_id
_entity_poly.type
_entity_poly.pdbx_seq_one_letter_code
_entity_poly.pdbx_strand_id
1 'polypeptide(L)'
;MAAPVCCRGLRPLVLSWSRELPCVWRALHTSAVCAKNRAARVRVGKGDKPVTYEQAHAPHHIAHRKGWLSLHTELFVEHPLFANICEGHKDEKTRVTPFQGHLFQQGKQEANRQLEDEAGQAQRQDRQDAQTVTLAMMCVAQLFRMQNAY
;
A
#
# COMPACT_ATOMS: atom_id res chain seq x y z
N MET A 1 -39.86 -54.53 46.16
CA MET A 1 -39.54 -53.84 47.42
C MET A 1 -38.48 -52.80 47.14
N ALA A 2 -38.73 -51.57 47.57
CA ALA A 2 -37.87 -50.41 47.43
C ALA A 2 -36.84 -50.34 48.56
N ALA A 3 -35.62 -49.90 48.25
CA ALA A 3 -34.95 -48.81 48.95
C ALA A 3 -33.58 -48.49 48.30
N PRO A 4 -33.08 -47.25 48.45
CA PRO A 4 -32.14 -46.59 47.54
C PRO A 4 -30.80 -46.22 48.23
N VAL A 5 -30.09 -45.24 47.64
CA VAL A 5 -28.97 -44.43 48.19
C VAL A 5 -27.62 -45.19 48.17
N CYS A 6 -26.52 -44.71 47.59
CA CYS A 6 -25.95 -43.37 47.65
C CYS A 6 -25.12 -43.03 46.41
N CYS A 7 -25.46 -41.92 45.75
CA CYS A 7 -24.57 -41.19 44.85
C CYS A 7 -23.39 -40.65 45.68
N ARG A 8 -22.22 -41.27 45.56
CA ARG A 8 -20.96 -40.68 46.07
C ARG A 8 -20.63 -39.47 45.19
N GLY A 9 -21.07 -38.30 45.64
CA GLY A 9 -20.66 -37.02 45.09
C GLY A 9 -19.15 -36.87 45.18
N LEU A 10 -18.48 -36.93 44.03
CA LEU A 10 -17.12 -36.45 43.87
C LEU A 10 -17.16 -34.93 44.05
N ARG A 11 -16.97 -34.48 45.29
CA ARG A 11 -16.65 -33.09 45.60
C ARG A 11 -15.28 -32.78 44.98
N PRO A 12 -15.14 -31.78 44.10
CA PRO A 12 -13.84 -31.21 43.82
C PRO A 12 -13.35 -30.58 45.12
N LEU A 13 -12.26 -31.12 45.66
CA LEU A 13 -11.50 -30.54 46.75
C LEU A 13 -11.05 -29.14 46.29
N VAL A 14 -11.79 -28.10 46.69
CA VAL A 14 -11.39 -26.71 46.50
C VAL A 14 -10.14 -26.51 47.33
N LEU A 15 -8.97 -26.63 46.68
CA LEU A 15 -7.70 -26.23 47.24
C LEU A 15 -7.84 -24.75 47.60
N SER A 16 -7.71 -24.44 48.89
CA SER A 16 -7.69 -23.09 49.42
C SER A 16 -6.45 -22.38 48.88
N TRP A 17 -6.55 -21.78 47.70
CA TRP A 17 -5.49 -20.98 47.13
C TRP A 17 -5.55 -19.57 47.72
N SER A 18 -4.47 -19.22 48.43
CA SER A 18 -4.10 -17.92 49.01
C SER A 18 -5.07 -16.76 48.82
N ARG A 19 -5.70 -16.40 49.94
CA ARG A 19 -6.27 -15.09 50.21
C ARG A 19 -5.11 -14.12 50.46
N GLU A 20 -4.52 -13.55 49.40
CA GLU A 20 -3.74 -12.29 49.40
C GLU A 20 -3.03 -12.06 48.05
N LEU A 21 -3.78 -11.64 47.03
CA LEU A 21 -3.23 -10.86 45.91
C LEU A 21 -4.31 -9.88 45.43
N PRO A 22 -4.17 -8.57 45.66
CA PRO A 22 -5.18 -7.59 45.28
C PRO A 22 -5.18 -7.37 43.77
N CYS A 23 -6.36 -7.53 43.16
CA CYS A 23 -6.82 -6.74 42.01
C CYS A 23 -6.07 -6.86 40.67
N VAL A 24 -5.73 -8.07 40.20
CA VAL A 24 -5.34 -8.29 38.78
C VAL A 24 -6.23 -9.35 38.12
N TRP A 25 -7.55 -9.27 38.31
CA TRP A 25 -8.52 -10.14 37.62
C TRP A 25 -9.47 -9.37 36.68
N ARG A 26 -9.41 -8.03 36.68
CA ARG A 26 -10.25 -7.19 35.80
C ARG A 26 -9.55 -6.72 34.52
N ALA A 27 -8.37 -7.26 34.20
CA ALA A 27 -7.60 -6.91 33.01
C ALA A 27 -7.43 -8.08 32.00
N LEU A 28 -7.91 -9.28 32.33
CA LEU A 28 -7.88 -10.42 31.41
C LEU A 28 -9.20 -10.49 30.64
N HIS A 29 -9.27 -9.76 29.53
CA HIS A 29 -10.29 -10.00 28.52
C HIS A 29 -9.95 -11.29 27.76
N THR A 30 -10.44 -12.44 28.24
CA THR A 30 -10.45 -13.69 27.49
C THR A 30 -11.61 -13.71 26.49
N SER A 31 -11.74 -12.67 25.66
CA SER A 31 -12.59 -12.81 24.47
C SER A 31 -11.90 -13.82 23.57
N ALA A 32 -12.59 -14.90 23.18
CA ALA A 32 -12.06 -15.85 22.21
C ALA A 32 -11.52 -15.08 21.00
N VAL A 33 -10.23 -15.22 20.71
CA VAL A 33 -9.67 -14.74 19.44
C VAL A 33 -10.34 -15.57 18.36
N CYS A 34 -11.45 -15.07 17.80
CA CYS A 34 -12.02 -15.68 16.60
C CYS A 34 -10.95 -15.51 15.51
N ALA A 35 -10.16 -16.57 15.29
CA ALA A 35 -9.20 -16.66 14.20
C ALA A 35 -9.96 -16.70 12.87
N LYS A 36 -10.49 -15.53 12.47
CA LYS A 36 -11.13 -15.36 11.17
C LYS A 36 -10.03 -15.48 10.12
N ASN A 37 -10.16 -16.44 9.21
CA ASN A 37 -9.21 -16.69 8.12
C ASN A 37 -8.93 -15.41 7.33
N ARG A 38 -7.67 -14.92 7.39
CA ARG A 38 -7.22 -13.69 6.71
C ARG A 38 -6.51 -13.95 5.37
N ALA A 39 -6.17 -15.20 5.08
CA ALA A 39 -5.39 -15.57 3.91
C ALA A 39 -6.13 -15.22 2.59
N ALA A 40 -5.45 -14.50 1.71
CA ALA A 40 -5.90 -14.04 0.38
C ALA A 40 -7.36 -13.53 0.32
N ARG A 41 -7.77 -12.77 1.33
CA ARG A 41 -9.08 -12.11 1.37
C ARG A 41 -8.89 -10.61 1.49
N VAL A 42 -9.45 -9.86 0.53
CA VAL A 42 -9.57 -8.41 0.65
C VAL A 42 -10.69 -8.08 1.63
N ARG A 43 -10.41 -7.20 2.60
CA ARG A 43 -11.43 -6.75 3.56
C ARG A 43 -12.42 -5.82 2.86
N VAL A 44 -13.70 -6.05 3.10
CA VAL A 44 -14.79 -5.20 2.60
C VAL A 44 -14.68 -3.82 3.27
N GLY A 45 -14.57 -2.77 2.46
CA GLY A 45 -14.63 -1.38 2.88
C GLY A 45 -15.92 -0.72 2.42
N LYS A 46 -15.96 0.62 2.36
CA LYS A 46 -17.14 1.41 1.96
C LYS A 46 -17.56 1.24 0.48
N GLY A 47 -16.77 0.50 -0.32
CA GLY A 47 -17.01 0.26 -1.74
C GLY A 47 -16.03 0.98 -2.66
N ASP A 48 -15.19 1.87 -2.13
CA ASP A 48 -14.31 2.74 -2.93
C ASP A 48 -13.04 2.05 -3.44
N LYS A 49 -12.82 0.77 -3.10
CA LYS A 49 -11.63 0.02 -3.49
C LYS A 49 -11.95 -0.86 -4.68
N PRO A 50 -11.43 -0.58 -5.89
CA PRO A 50 -11.58 -1.49 -7.02
C PRO A 50 -10.84 -2.79 -6.69
N VAL A 51 -11.57 -3.90 -6.68
CA VAL A 51 -11.03 -5.24 -6.42
C VAL A 51 -10.98 -5.99 -7.73
N THR A 52 -9.81 -6.55 -8.06
CA THR A 52 -9.68 -7.39 -9.25
C THR A 52 -10.34 -8.75 -9.03
N TYR A 53 -10.81 -9.39 -10.10
CA TYR A 53 -11.44 -10.71 -10.05
C TYR A 53 -10.63 -11.71 -9.21
N GLU A 54 -9.31 -11.74 -9.43
CA GLU A 54 -8.37 -12.61 -8.73
C GLU A 54 -8.24 -12.35 -7.23
N GLN A 55 -8.50 -11.12 -6.77
CA GLN A 55 -8.41 -10.69 -5.37
C GLN A 55 -9.76 -10.79 -4.64
N ALA A 56 -10.87 -10.80 -5.39
CA ALA A 56 -12.22 -10.93 -4.83
C ALA A 56 -12.50 -12.36 -4.36
N HIS A 57 -11.85 -13.36 -4.96
CA HIS A 57 -12.06 -14.76 -4.65
C HIS A 57 -11.14 -15.27 -3.55
N ALA A 58 -11.75 -15.76 -2.47
CA ALA A 58 -11.04 -16.41 -1.38
C ALA A 58 -10.36 -17.74 -1.82
N PRO A 59 -9.35 -18.23 -1.08
CA PRO A 59 -8.55 -19.41 -1.46
C PRO A 59 -9.33 -20.68 -1.82
N HIS A 60 -10.50 -20.91 -1.22
CA HIS A 60 -11.30 -22.11 -1.48
C HIS A 60 -11.96 -22.13 -2.87
N HIS A 61 -11.83 -21.06 -3.67
CA HIS A 61 -12.32 -21.02 -5.05
C HIS A 61 -11.27 -21.43 -6.09
N ILE A 62 -10.04 -21.76 -5.67
CA ILE A 62 -9.02 -22.32 -6.56
C ILE A 62 -9.56 -23.64 -7.12
N ALA A 63 -9.44 -23.83 -8.44
CA ALA A 63 -10.01 -24.90 -9.26
C ALA A 63 -11.53 -24.85 -9.53
N HIS A 64 -12.30 -23.99 -8.84
CA HIS A 64 -13.75 -23.82 -9.11
C HIS A 64 -14.07 -22.57 -9.92
N ARG A 65 -13.54 -21.41 -9.47
CA ARG A 65 -13.75 -20.11 -10.12
C ARG A 65 -12.44 -19.42 -10.50
N LYS A 66 -11.33 -19.84 -9.87
CA LYS A 66 -9.98 -19.31 -10.06
C LYS A 66 -9.04 -20.42 -10.51
N GLY A 67 -8.24 -20.13 -11.54
CA GLY A 67 -7.20 -21.03 -12.04
C GLY A 67 -5.91 -20.96 -11.21
N TRP A 68 -4.87 -21.62 -11.69
CA TRP A 68 -3.52 -21.54 -11.12
C TRP A 68 -2.74 -20.41 -11.80
N LEU A 69 -2.05 -19.57 -11.02
CA LEU A 69 -1.23 -18.46 -11.55
C LEU A 69 0.10 -18.94 -12.15
N SER A 70 0.58 -20.10 -11.71
CA SER A 70 1.70 -20.81 -12.32
C SER A 70 1.37 -22.30 -12.39
N LEU A 71 1.74 -22.94 -13.50
CA LEU A 71 1.53 -24.36 -13.73
C LEU A 71 2.88 -25.01 -14.01
N HIS A 72 3.35 -25.85 -13.09
CA HIS A 72 4.59 -26.60 -13.23
C HIS A 72 4.29 -28.10 -13.33
N THR A 73 5.00 -28.81 -14.20
CA THR A 73 4.77 -30.25 -14.49
C THR A 73 4.98 -31.13 -13.25
N GLU A 74 5.85 -30.70 -12.33
CA GLU A 74 6.11 -31.34 -11.04
C GLU A 74 5.03 -31.17 -9.98
N LEU A 75 3.91 -30.51 -10.29
CA LEU A 75 2.69 -30.66 -9.49
C LEU A 75 2.13 -32.10 -9.57
N PHE A 76 2.55 -32.88 -10.57
CA PHE A 76 2.05 -34.23 -10.85
C PHE A 76 3.05 -35.36 -10.53
N VAL A 77 4.33 -35.07 -10.24
CA VAL A 77 5.38 -36.10 -10.04
C VAL A 77 6.49 -35.61 -9.08
N GLU A 78 6.97 -36.52 -8.21
CA GLU A 78 7.97 -36.34 -7.11
C GLU A 78 9.38 -35.88 -7.55
N HIS A 79 9.54 -34.74 -8.22
CA HIS A 79 10.82 -34.06 -8.48
C HIS A 79 10.64 -32.52 -8.40
N PRO A 80 11.73 -31.69 -8.38
CA PRO A 80 12.02 -30.72 -7.33
C PRO A 80 11.06 -29.50 -7.27
N LEU A 81 9.88 -29.71 -6.68
CA LEU A 81 8.90 -28.68 -6.29
C LEU A 81 9.53 -27.38 -5.75
N PHE A 82 10.59 -27.50 -4.96
CA PHE A 82 11.23 -26.35 -4.32
C PHE A 82 11.91 -25.39 -5.31
N ALA A 83 12.58 -25.90 -6.35
CA ALA A 83 13.30 -25.07 -7.30
C ALA A 83 12.34 -24.18 -8.11
N ASN A 84 11.25 -24.77 -8.58
CA ASN A 84 10.24 -24.11 -9.39
C ASN A 84 9.41 -23.08 -8.63
N ILE A 85 9.13 -23.33 -7.34
CA ILE A 85 8.52 -22.34 -6.45
C ILE A 85 9.42 -21.11 -6.30
N CYS A 86 10.73 -21.34 -6.13
CA CYS A 86 11.70 -20.27 -6.00
C CYS A 86 11.83 -19.45 -7.29
N GLU A 87 11.82 -20.11 -8.45
CA GLU A 87 11.87 -19.45 -9.75
C GLU A 87 10.61 -18.64 -10.04
N GLY A 88 9.41 -19.20 -9.83
CA GLY A 88 8.16 -18.46 -10.00
C GLY A 88 8.09 -17.20 -9.13
N HIS A 89 8.58 -17.27 -7.88
CA HIS A 89 8.64 -16.10 -7.01
C HIS A 89 9.63 -15.03 -7.52
N LYS A 90 10.79 -15.45 -8.06
CA LYS A 90 11.78 -14.54 -8.65
C LYS A 90 11.23 -13.88 -9.90
N ASP A 91 10.51 -14.61 -10.75
CA ASP A 91 9.93 -14.08 -11.99
C ASP A 91 8.85 -13.03 -11.73
N GLU A 92 7.94 -13.28 -10.79
CA GLU A 92 6.93 -12.31 -10.40
C GLU A 92 7.57 -11.01 -9.88
N LYS A 93 8.56 -11.15 -8.99
CA LYS A 93 9.29 -10.00 -8.45
C LYS A 93 10.07 -9.25 -9.53
N THR A 94 10.69 -9.95 -10.46
CA THR A 94 11.48 -9.37 -11.56
C THR A 94 10.60 -8.68 -12.61
N ARG A 95 9.34 -9.10 -12.78
CA ARG A 95 8.41 -8.38 -13.68
C ARG A 95 7.84 -7.11 -13.05
N VAL A 96 7.49 -7.15 -11.76
CA VAL A 96 6.80 -6.02 -11.11
C VAL A 96 7.76 -4.87 -10.75
N THR A 97 8.96 -5.20 -10.27
CA THR A 97 9.90 -4.19 -9.75
C THR A 97 10.49 -3.20 -10.78
N PRO A 98 10.90 -3.59 -12.01
CA PRO A 98 11.45 -2.64 -12.97
C PRO A 98 10.39 -1.69 -13.55
N PHE A 99 9.14 -2.15 -13.71
CA PHE A 99 8.05 -1.30 -14.20
C PHE A 99 7.71 -0.17 -13.22
N GLN A 100 7.71 -0.47 -11.93
CA GLN A 100 7.42 0.51 -10.90
C GLN A 100 8.56 1.54 -10.74
N GLY A 101 9.81 1.08 -10.87
CA GLY A 101 10.99 1.96 -10.90
C GLY A 101 11.02 2.88 -12.13
N HIS A 102 10.69 2.35 -13.31
CA HIS A 102 10.66 3.13 -14.55
C HIS A 102 9.62 4.25 -14.50
N LEU A 103 8.38 3.96 -14.04
CA LEU A 103 7.34 4.97 -13.91
C LEU A 103 7.73 6.10 -12.95
N PHE A 104 8.36 5.75 -11.83
CA PHE A 104 8.83 6.71 -10.83
C PHE A 104 9.98 7.58 -11.37
N GLN A 105 10.91 6.99 -12.13
CA GLN A 105 11.99 7.74 -12.76
C GLN A 105 11.49 8.65 -13.88
N GLN A 106 10.52 8.19 -14.67
CA GLN A 106 9.89 9.01 -15.69
C GLN A 106 9.19 10.23 -15.07
N GLY A 107 8.41 10.04 -13.99
CA GLY A 107 7.79 11.15 -13.28
C GLY A 107 8.80 12.16 -12.71
N LYS A 108 9.96 11.69 -12.22
CA LYS A 108 11.05 12.58 -11.79
C LYS A 108 11.67 13.37 -12.93
N GLN A 109 11.88 12.73 -14.09
CA GLN A 109 12.43 13.38 -15.27
C GLN A 109 11.45 14.43 -15.83
N GLU A 110 10.16 14.13 -15.85
CA GLU A 110 9.12 15.06 -16.28
C GLU A 110 9.04 16.28 -15.35
N ALA A 111 9.08 16.07 -14.02
CA ALA A 111 9.11 17.18 -13.06
C ALA A 111 10.37 18.05 -13.20
N ASN A 112 11.55 17.45 -13.43
CA ASN A 112 12.77 18.21 -13.66
C ASN A 112 12.72 19.03 -14.95
N ARG A 113 12.14 18.48 -16.04
CA ARG A 113 11.95 19.23 -17.30
C ARG A 113 11.02 20.43 -17.10
N GLN A 114 9.93 20.26 -16.34
CA GLN A 114 9.02 21.36 -16.02
C GLN A 114 9.73 22.49 -15.26
N LEU A 115 10.56 22.14 -14.27
CA LEU A 115 11.35 23.13 -13.52
C LEU A 115 12.37 23.86 -14.42
N GLU A 116 13.02 23.15 -15.33
CA GLU A 116 13.95 23.76 -16.30
C GLU A 116 13.23 24.68 -17.29
N ASP A 117 12.03 24.28 -17.75
CA ASP A 117 11.20 25.08 -18.64
C ASP A 117 10.71 26.36 -17.93
N GLU A 118 10.27 26.27 -16.67
CA GLU A 118 9.85 27.42 -15.85
C GLU A 118 11.01 28.38 -15.58
N ALA A 119 12.19 27.87 -15.24
CA ALA A 119 13.39 28.69 -15.05
C ALA A 119 13.82 29.39 -16.34
N GLY A 120 13.74 28.70 -17.48
CA GLY A 120 14.02 29.26 -18.79
C GLY A 120 13.02 30.35 -19.21
N GLN A 121 11.74 30.18 -18.87
CA GLN A 121 10.70 31.19 -19.08
C GLN A 121 10.92 32.42 -18.21
N ALA A 122 11.24 32.24 -16.92
CA ALA A 122 11.55 33.34 -16.01
C ALA A 122 12.73 34.19 -16.52
N GLN A 123 13.81 33.55 -16.97
CA GLN A 123 14.98 34.25 -17.51
C GLN A 123 14.67 35.00 -18.83
N ARG A 124 13.76 34.47 -19.67
CA ARG A 124 13.30 35.18 -20.87
C ARG A 124 12.44 36.38 -20.51
N GLN A 125 11.59 36.25 -19.49
CA GLN A 125 10.75 37.34 -18.99
C GLN A 125 11.60 38.50 -18.45
N ASP A 126 12.59 38.22 -17.60
CA ASP A 126 13.50 39.25 -17.06
C ASP A 126 14.23 40.00 -18.19
N ARG A 127 14.62 39.29 -19.25
CA ARG A 127 15.28 39.91 -20.41
C ARG A 127 14.32 40.79 -21.20
N GLN A 128 13.07 40.38 -21.37
CA GLN A 128 12.03 41.18 -22.03
C GLN A 128 11.68 42.42 -21.21
N ASP A 129 11.59 42.30 -19.88
CA ASP A 129 11.32 43.43 -19.00
C ASP A 129 12.47 44.45 -19.04
N ALA A 130 13.72 43.99 -19.03
CA ALA A 130 14.89 44.87 -19.19
C ALA A 130 14.92 45.59 -20.55
N GLN A 131 14.55 44.89 -21.64
CA GLN A 131 14.44 45.49 -22.97
C GLN A 131 13.32 46.54 -23.03
N THR A 132 12.18 46.24 -22.42
CA THR A 132 11.03 47.15 -22.32
C THR A 132 11.39 48.44 -21.59
N VAL A 133 12.07 48.34 -20.45
CA VAL A 133 12.54 49.51 -19.68
C VAL A 133 13.53 50.35 -20.50
N THR A 134 14.49 49.70 -21.19
CA THR A 134 15.48 50.41 -22.01
C THR A 134 14.83 51.17 -23.17
N LEU A 135 13.88 50.54 -23.86
CA LEU A 135 13.10 51.19 -24.94
C LEU A 135 12.27 52.36 -24.42
N ALA A 136 11.62 52.21 -23.27
CA ALA A 136 10.85 53.28 -22.64
C ALA A 136 11.75 54.49 -22.31
N MET A 137 12.94 54.27 -21.74
CA MET A 137 13.89 55.35 -21.44
C MET A 137 14.38 56.07 -22.71
N MET A 138 14.66 55.34 -23.79
CA MET A 138 15.06 55.95 -25.07
C MET A 138 13.93 56.81 -25.65
N CYS A 139 12.69 56.34 -25.57
CA CYS A 139 11.52 57.07 -26.06
C CYS A 139 11.31 58.39 -25.29
N VAL A 140 11.41 58.35 -23.96
CA VAL A 140 11.35 59.55 -23.11
C VAL A 140 12.48 60.52 -23.44
N ALA A 141 13.70 60.04 -23.64
CA ALA A 141 14.84 60.88 -24.03
C ALA A 141 14.64 61.54 -25.40
N GLN A 142 14.07 60.84 -26.38
CA GLN A 142 13.74 61.40 -27.69
C GLN A 142 12.64 62.48 -27.59
N LEU A 143 11.59 62.24 -26.81
CA LEU A 143 10.54 63.23 -26.56
C LEU A 143 11.11 64.50 -25.90
N PHE A 144 12.00 64.34 -24.93
CA PHE A 144 12.66 65.47 -24.26
C PHE A 144 13.58 66.26 -25.21
N ARG A 145 14.30 65.58 -26.12
CA ARG A 145 15.07 66.26 -27.18
C ARG A 145 14.17 67.03 -28.15
N MET A 146 13.03 66.45 -28.53
CA MET A 146 12.07 67.11 -29.42
C MET A 146 11.45 68.35 -28.77
N GLN A 147 11.18 68.32 -27.46
CA GLN A 147 10.61 69.47 -26.73
C GLN A 147 11.61 70.61 -26.50
N ASN A 148 12.91 70.33 -26.39
CA ASN A 148 13.95 71.36 -26.23
C ASN A 148 14.49 71.91 -27.57
N ALA A 149 14.01 71.38 -28.71
CA ALA A 149 14.41 71.83 -30.05
C ALA A 149 13.42 72.84 -30.67
N TYR A 150 12.31 73.14 -29.97
CA TYR A 150 11.34 74.20 -30.27
C TYR A 150 11.47 75.31 -29.23
#